data_AF-A0A8J6CAI8-F1
#
_entry.id   AF-A0A8J6CAI8-F1
#
_cell.length_a   1.000
_cell.length_b   1.000
_cell.length_c   1.000
_cell.angle_alpha   90.00
_cell.angle_beta   90.00
_cell.angle_gamma   90.00
#
_symmetry.space_group_name_H-M   'P 1'
#
loop_
_entity.id
_entity.type
_entity.pdbx_description
1 polymer ?
#
loop_
_entity_poly.entity_id
_entity_poly.type
_entity_poly.pdbx_seq_one_letter_code
_entity_poly.pdbx_strand_id
1 'polypeptide(L)'
;MLVLIAALWCSQPPGLQPVVCADISPRCAEWVASGRCESSPHLMQAQCRSSCGMCDAGGRDEQPAVPRAPPKHMDDWAGVRPEAIVRLFECSQLAHLVSVGLLLSSAFTARAARGLAPLAGISWRSLELNLLASISRVPFQMATHFFEHWLTAFEIVASVCTLGTLVAVLNLRLRRDVGERPNERFATGAALAACLVGACLFGWSKSRQGGFVPHASLAFSVFVEAAAMLAQRRHFEQLKRMPAMASHALAALALSRALRLVMWGLMAWAGEYEVALMLADALHCALLSDFVAAYMRSRRAGTSDLLLATSFNARAI
;
A
#
# COMPACT_ATOMS: atom_id res chain seq x y z
N MET A 1 1.43 23.42 -13.35
CA MET A 1 1.75 23.60 -11.91
C MET A 1 2.53 22.43 -11.31
N LEU A 2 2.14 21.16 -11.49
CA LEU A 2 2.91 20.03 -10.93
C LEU A 2 4.30 19.82 -11.59
N VAL A 3 4.46 20.15 -12.87
CA VAL A 3 5.76 20.10 -13.58
C VAL A 3 6.73 21.21 -13.11
N LEU A 4 6.21 22.35 -12.67
CA LEU A 4 7.03 23.47 -12.18
C LEU A 4 7.56 23.23 -10.75
N ILE A 5 6.84 22.45 -9.94
CA ILE A 5 7.32 22.03 -8.61
C ILE A 5 8.45 21.00 -8.73
N ALA A 6 8.41 20.13 -9.76
CA ALA A 6 9.49 19.18 -10.05
C ALA A 6 10.77 19.86 -10.58
N ALA A 7 10.63 20.95 -11.35
CA ALA A 7 11.78 21.68 -11.89
C ALA A 7 12.51 22.52 -10.83
N LEU A 8 11.82 23.01 -9.80
CA LEU A 8 12.42 23.81 -8.73
C LEU A 8 13.20 22.98 -7.69
N TRP A 9 13.06 21.65 -7.68
CA TRP A 9 13.77 20.74 -6.76
C TRP A 9 14.95 20.00 -7.41
N CYS A 10 15.16 20.18 -8.72
CA CYS A 10 16.24 19.51 -9.48
C CYS A 10 17.56 20.32 -9.49
N SER A 11 17.70 21.32 -8.62
CA SER A 11 18.81 22.30 -8.65
C SER A 11 19.84 22.15 -7.53
N GLN A 12 19.96 20.98 -6.87
CA GLN A 12 21.14 20.69 -6.06
C GLN A 12 21.89 19.45 -6.59
N PRO A 13 23.13 19.61 -7.10
CA PRO A 13 24.03 18.46 -7.17
C PRO A 13 24.32 17.97 -5.74
N PRO A 14 24.44 16.65 -5.51
CA PRO A 14 24.80 16.15 -4.19
C PRO A 14 26.21 16.63 -3.85
N GLY A 15 26.29 17.65 -3.00
CA GLY A 15 27.53 18.03 -2.35
C GLY A 15 28.05 16.87 -1.51
N LEU A 16 29.35 16.63 -1.58
CA LEU A 16 30.09 15.67 -0.78
C LEU A 16 29.95 16.04 0.72
N GLN A 17 28.87 15.58 1.36
CA GLN A 17 28.76 15.61 2.81
C GLN A 17 29.61 14.45 3.34
N PRO A 18 30.47 14.67 4.36
CA PRO A 18 31.12 13.57 5.04
C PRO A 18 30.02 12.64 5.56
N VAL A 19 30.11 11.36 5.21
CA VAL A 19 29.18 10.33 5.71
C VAL A 19 29.40 10.26 7.23
N VAL A 20 28.59 11.01 7.98
CA VAL A 20 28.58 10.92 9.44
C VAL A 20 28.18 9.48 9.78
N CYS A 21 29.12 8.72 10.34
CA CYS A 21 28.83 7.37 10.76
C CYS A 21 27.97 7.42 12.03
N ALA A 22 26.68 7.15 11.87
CA ALA A 22 25.71 7.14 12.94
C ALA A 22 24.71 5.99 12.74
N ASP A 23 24.10 5.58 13.83
CA ASP A 23 22.98 4.67 13.80
C ASP A 23 21.69 5.42 13.46
N ILE A 24 20.92 4.84 12.54
CA ILE A 24 19.65 5.36 12.04
C ILE A 24 18.47 4.69 12.74
N SER A 25 18.60 3.40 13.10
CA SER A 25 17.57 2.68 13.84
C SER A 25 17.75 2.81 15.35
N PRO A 26 16.70 3.10 16.14
CA PRO A 26 16.79 3.06 17.60
C PRO A 26 16.89 1.63 18.14
N ARG A 27 16.65 0.62 17.29
CA ARG A 27 16.78 -0.80 17.66
C ARG A 27 18.19 -1.32 17.43
N CYS A 28 19.15 -0.48 17.02
CA CYS A 28 20.53 -0.94 16.83
C CYS A 28 21.08 -1.60 18.09
N ALA A 29 20.80 -1.08 19.29
CA ALA A 29 21.20 -1.73 20.54
C ALA A 29 20.62 -3.15 20.70
N GLU A 30 19.34 -3.34 20.38
CA GLU A 30 18.67 -4.66 20.43
C GLU A 30 19.21 -5.58 19.34
N TRP A 31 19.41 -5.05 18.13
CA TRP A 31 19.89 -5.80 16.98
C TRP A 31 21.34 -6.26 17.15
N VAL A 32 22.21 -5.40 17.65
CA VAL A 32 23.59 -5.75 18.02
C VAL A 32 23.60 -6.77 19.14
N ALA A 33 22.78 -6.60 20.18
CA ALA A 33 22.64 -7.59 21.24
C ALA A 33 22.12 -8.96 20.73
N SER A 34 21.35 -8.96 19.64
CA SER A 34 20.88 -10.17 18.95
C SER A 34 21.82 -10.71 17.87
N GLY A 35 23.03 -10.17 17.73
CA GLY A 35 24.04 -10.67 16.76
C GLY A 35 23.85 -10.22 15.30
N ARG A 36 23.01 -9.21 15.04
CA ARG A 36 22.64 -8.77 13.68
C ARG A 36 23.81 -8.19 12.87
N CYS A 37 24.88 -7.73 13.52
CA CYS A 37 26.07 -7.21 12.84
C CYS A 37 26.73 -8.26 11.94
N GLU A 38 26.70 -9.52 12.37
CA GLU A 38 27.23 -10.66 11.63
C GLU A 38 26.12 -11.30 10.79
N SER A 39 24.91 -11.41 11.35
CA SER A 39 23.80 -12.12 10.72
C SER A 39 23.09 -11.31 9.61
N SER A 40 23.25 -10.00 9.58
CA SER A 40 22.57 -9.10 8.62
C SER A 40 23.42 -7.87 8.29
N PRO A 41 24.61 -8.06 7.69
CA PRO A 41 25.61 -7.01 7.54
C PRO A 41 25.14 -5.88 6.61
N HIS A 42 24.37 -6.17 5.55
CA HIS A 42 23.81 -5.13 4.67
C HIS A 42 22.79 -4.24 5.38
N LEU A 43 21.94 -4.82 6.24
CA LEU A 43 20.95 -4.07 7.02
C LEU A 43 21.64 -3.25 8.11
N MET A 44 22.61 -3.84 8.81
CA MET A 44 23.38 -3.13 9.82
C MET A 44 24.27 -2.04 9.21
N GLN A 45 24.79 -2.25 8.00
CA GLN A 45 25.46 -1.21 7.25
C GLN A 45 24.49 -0.11 6.81
N ALA A 46 23.23 -0.41 6.51
CA ALA A 46 22.26 0.62 6.17
C ALA A 46 21.75 1.39 7.39
N GLN A 47 21.57 0.72 8.54
CA GLN A 47 20.80 1.23 9.68
C GLN A 47 21.58 1.39 10.98
N CYS A 48 22.68 0.65 11.18
CA CYS A 48 23.37 0.50 12.47
C CYS A 48 24.91 0.47 12.35
N ARG A 49 25.45 1.31 11.46
CA ARG A 49 26.89 1.32 11.16
C ARG A 49 27.73 1.59 12.39
N SER A 50 27.26 2.46 13.28
CA SER A 50 28.01 2.85 14.48
C SER A 50 27.96 1.77 15.54
N SER A 51 26.78 1.24 15.86
CA SER A 51 26.62 0.16 16.83
C SER A 51 27.33 -1.14 16.39
N CYS A 52 27.42 -1.39 15.08
CA CYS A 52 28.13 -2.56 14.54
C CYS A 52 29.62 -2.32 14.25
N GLY A 53 30.18 -1.15 14.60
CA GLY A 53 31.61 -0.86 14.42
C GLY A 53 32.04 -0.76 12.95
N MET A 54 31.13 -0.50 12.02
CA MET A 54 31.38 -0.44 10.57
C MET A 54 31.82 0.96 10.09
N CYS A 55 32.23 1.83 11.00
CA CYS A 55 32.58 3.23 10.71
C CYS A 55 33.98 3.45 10.13
N ASP A 56 34.88 2.48 10.21
CA ASP A 56 36.31 2.70 9.96
C ASP A 56 36.77 2.48 8.50
N ALA A 57 35.85 2.37 7.55
CA ALA A 57 36.17 2.17 6.12
C ALA A 57 36.26 3.48 5.30
N GLY A 58 36.71 4.58 5.90
CA GLY A 58 36.75 5.90 5.26
C GLY A 58 38.02 6.69 5.57
N GLY A 59 39.13 6.36 4.90
CA GLY A 59 40.38 7.10 5.08
C GLY A 59 41.57 6.60 4.27
N ARG A 60 41.44 6.54 2.95
CA ARG A 60 42.47 6.80 1.91
C ARG A 60 41.95 6.35 0.55
N ASP A 61 42.18 7.18 -0.45
CA ASP A 61 42.00 6.88 -1.87
C ASP A 61 42.75 5.60 -2.24
N GLU A 62 42.03 4.49 -2.26
CA GLU A 62 42.27 3.31 -3.08
C GLU A 62 40.96 2.53 -2.97
N GLN A 63 40.18 2.42 -4.06
CA GLN A 63 39.01 1.55 -4.07
C GLN A 63 39.45 0.12 -3.72
N PRO A 64 39.05 -0.45 -2.57
CA PRO A 64 39.15 -1.89 -2.42
C PRO A 64 38.13 -2.46 -3.38
N ALA A 65 38.59 -3.21 -4.36
CA ALA A 65 37.73 -3.98 -5.24
C ALA A 65 36.71 -4.73 -4.37
N VAL A 66 35.45 -4.28 -4.40
CA VAL A 66 34.33 -5.05 -3.87
C VAL A 66 34.43 -6.43 -4.54
N PRO A 67 34.61 -7.53 -3.79
CA PRO A 67 34.49 -8.83 -4.39
C PRO A 67 33.09 -8.91 -5.00
N ARG A 68 33.01 -9.03 -6.33
CA ARG A 68 31.78 -9.39 -7.07
C ARG A 68 31.38 -10.86 -6.80
N ALA A 69 31.58 -11.32 -5.57
CA ALA A 69 31.16 -12.61 -5.11
C ALA A 69 29.99 -12.39 -4.13
N PRO A 70 28.82 -13.04 -4.35
CA PRO A 70 27.75 -13.02 -3.37
C PRO A 70 28.28 -13.55 -2.02
N PRO A 71 27.81 -13.02 -0.87
CA PRO A 71 28.21 -13.53 0.44
C PRO A 71 27.91 -15.04 0.50
N LYS A 72 28.94 -15.83 0.82
CA LYS A 72 28.89 -17.30 0.84
C LYS A 72 28.19 -17.91 2.07
N HIS A 73 27.40 -17.15 2.81
CA HIS A 73 26.44 -17.72 3.76
C HIS A 73 25.14 -16.91 3.71
N MET A 74 24.21 -17.44 2.92
CA MET A 74 22.84 -16.97 2.77
C MET A 74 21.92 -17.65 3.80
N ASP A 75 22.41 -17.85 5.03
CA ASP A 75 21.75 -18.72 6.01
C ASP A 75 21.25 -17.97 7.27
N ASP A 76 21.56 -16.68 7.44
CA ASP A 76 21.27 -15.94 8.68
C ASP A 76 19.99 -15.08 8.68
N TRP A 77 19.14 -15.22 7.66
CA TRP A 77 17.80 -14.61 7.61
C TRP A 77 16.70 -15.53 8.18
N ALA A 78 16.94 -16.29 9.26
CA ALA A 78 15.95 -17.24 9.80
C ALA A 78 15.24 -18.11 8.72
N GLY A 79 15.94 -18.42 7.61
CA GLY A 79 15.44 -19.14 6.44
C GLY A 79 14.62 -18.35 5.40
N VAL A 80 14.40 -17.03 5.56
CA VAL A 80 13.59 -16.20 4.64
C VAL A 80 14.48 -15.48 3.63
N ARG A 81 14.31 -15.81 2.33
CA ARG A 81 15.01 -15.12 1.24
C ARG A 81 14.49 -13.67 1.08
N PRO A 82 15.33 -12.62 1.16
CA PRO A 82 14.89 -11.22 1.01
C PRO A 82 14.15 -10.96 -0.31
N GLU A 83 14.52 -11.65 -1.39
CA GLU A 83 13.87 -11.53 -2.70
C GLU A 83 12.41 -11.98 -2.66
N ALA A 84 12.04 -12.90 -1.76
CA ALA A 84 10.67 -13.35 -1.60
C ALA A 84 9.77 -12.24 -1.04
N ILE A 85 10.28 -11.45 -0.08
CA ILE A 85 9.56 -10.32 0.52
C ILE A 85 9.30 -9.25 -0.55
N VAL A 86 10.33 -8.88 -1.31
CA VAL A 86 10.22 -7.89 -2.40
C VAL A 86 9.24 -8.37 -3.47
N ARG A 87 9.33 -9.62 -3.92
CA ARG A 87 8.41 -10.16 -4.93
C ARG A 87 6.96 -10.20 -4.43
N LEU A 88 6.72 -10.54 -3.16
CA LEU A 88 5.38 -10.49 -2.59
C LEU A 88 4.81 -9.07 -2.58
N PHE A 89 5.65 -8.09 -2.22
CA PHE A 89 5.29 -6.68 -2.32
C PHE A 89 4.91 -6.32 -3.77
N GLU A 90 5.77 -6.60 -4.75
CA GLU A 90 5.52 -6.33 -6.17
C GLU A 90 4.24 -7.01 -6.69
N CYS A 91 4.03 -8.29 -6.37
CA CYS A 91 2.82 -9.01 -6.73
C CYS A 91 1.57 -8.38 -6.10
N SER A 92 1.66 -7.91 -4.85
CA SER A 92 0.54 -7.21 -4.19
C SER A 92 0.20 -5.91 -4.90
N GLN A 93 1.20 -5.14 -5.34
CA GLN A 93 1.04 -3.89 -6.07
C GLN A 93 0.43 -4.14 -7.47
N LEU A 94 0.88 -5.18 -8.17
CA LEU A 94 0.31 -5.59 -9.46
C LEU A 94 -1.16 -6.04 -9.34
N ALA A 95 -1.49 -6.83 -8.32
CA ALA A 95 -2.87 -7.24 -8.06
C ALA A 95 -3.78 -6.05 -7.75
N HIS A 96 -3.26 -5.03 -7.06
CA HIS A 96 -3.97 -3.77 -6.84
C HIS A 96 -4.23 -3.02 -8.16
N LEU A 97 -3.22 -2.91 -9.02
CA LEU A 97 -3.35 -2.25 -10.32
C LEU A 97 -4.35 -2.98 -11.23
N VAL A 98 -4.36 -4.31 -11.21
CA VAL A 98 -5.36 -5.14 -11.92
C VAL A 98 -6.77 -4.83 -11.43
N SER A 99 -6.98 -4.74 -10.10
CA SER A 99 -8.28 -4.36 -9.53
C SER A 99 -8.79 -3.03 -10.11
N VAL A 100 -7.99 -1.96 -9.99
CA VAL A 100 -8.39 -0.63 -10.46
C VAL A 100 -8.57 -0.60 -11.99
N GLY A 101 -7.72 -1.33 -12.73
CA GLY A 101 -7.83 -1.48 -14.17
C GLY A 101 -9.13 -2.15 -14.61
N LEU A 102 -9.57 -3.20 -13.91
CA LEU A 102 -10.86 -3.86 -14.15
C LEU A 102 -12.04 -2.91 -13.91
N LEU A 103 -11.97 -2.09 -12.84
CA LEU A 103 -12.99 -1.08 -12.55
C LEU A 103 -13.06 -0.02 -13.64
N LEU A 104 -11.91 0.50 -14.05
CA LEU A 104 -11.82 1.49 -15.12
C LEU A 104 -12.32 0.93 -16.45
N SER A 105 -11.95 -0.31 -16.80
CA SER A 105 -12.46 -1.02 -17.97
C SER A 105 -13.98 -1.18 -17.91
N SER A 106 -14.55 -1.54 -16.76
CA SER A 106 -16.00 -1.62 -16.57
C SER A 106 -16.68 -0.25 -16.75
N ALA A 107 -16.04 0.84 -16.30
CA ALA A 107 -16.53 2.19 -16.48
C ALA A 107 -16.49 2.65 -17.95
N PHE A 108 -15.56 2.15 -18.76
CA PHE A 108 -15.47 2.47 -20.19
C PHE A 108 -16.35 1.58 -21.07
N THR A 109 -16.40 0.28 -20.82
CA THR A 109 -17.29 -0.65 -21.55
C THR A 109 -18.77 -0.32 -21.31
N ALA A 110 -19.09 0.25 -20.13
CA ALA A 110 -20.37 0.88 -19.85
C ALA A 110 -20.73 2.06 -20.79
N ARG A 111 -19.86 2.55 -21.68
CA ARG A 111 -20.19 3.63 -22.63
C ARG A 111 -21.23 3.19 -23.66
N ALA A 112 -21.34 1.88 -23.89
CA ALA A 112 -22.38 1.29 -24.73
C ALA A 112 -23.74 1.13 -24.02
N ALA A 113 -23.78 1.18 -22.68
CA ALA A 113 -25.00 1.05 -21.88
C ALA A 113 -25.38 2.39 -21.22
N ARG A 114 -26.66 2.77 -21.23
CA ARG A 114 -27.12 3.97 -20.49
C ARG A 114 -27.10 3.68 -18.97
N GLY A 115 -26.64 4.64 -18.16
CA GLY A 115 -26.70 4.59 -16.70
C GLY A 115 -25.49 3.98 -15.98
N LEU A 116 -25.59 3.88 -14.64
CA LEU A 116 -24.51 3.42 -13.73
C LEU A 116 -24.53 1.92 -13.39
N ALA A 117 -25.36 1.12 -14.05
CA ALA A 117 -25.56 -0.31 -13.72
C ALA A 117 -24.25 -1.14 -13.66
N PRO A 118 -23.27 -0.97 -14.57
CA PRO A 118 -22.01 -1.73 -14.52
C PRO A 118 -21.13 -1.44 -13.30
N LEU A 119 -21.40 -0.32 -12.61
CA LEU A 119 -20.63 0.19 -11.47
C LEU A 119 -21.45 0.17 -10.18
N ALA A 120 -22.66 -0.40 -10.20
CA ALA A 120 -23.57 -0.45 -9.05
C ALA A 120 -22.95 -1.11 -7.80
N GLY A 121 -21.90 -1.92 -7.97
CA GLY A 121 -21.20 -2.63 -6.90
C GLY A 121 -20.24 -1.79 -6.04
N ILE A 122 -19.94 -0.53 -6.39
CA ILE A 122 -18.80 0.20 -5.81
C ILE A 122 -19.27 1.49 -5.15
N SER A 123 -18.78 1.73 -3.93
CA SER A 123 -19.05 2.97 -3.18
C SER A 123 -18.26 4.12 -3.77
N TRP A 124 -18.93 5.25 -3.93
CA TRP A 124 -18.31 6.50 -4.33
C TRP A 124 -17.31 7.01 -3.30
N ARG A 125 -17.69 6.95 -2.02
CA ARG A 125 -16.81 7.36 -0.91
C ARG A 125 -15.56 6.50 -0.86
N SER A 126 -15.70 5.20 -1.08
CA SER A 126 -14.55 4.29 -1.18
C SER A 126 -13.58 4.70 -2.29
N LEU A 127 -14.07 5.06 -3.48
CA LEU A 127 -13.22 5.49 -4.58
C LEU A 127 -12.50 6.82 -4.30
N GLU A 128 -13.20 7.81 -3.74
CA GLU A 128 -12.62 9.09 -3.34
C GLU A 128 -11.50 8.90 -2.30
N LEU A 129 -11.75 8.03 -1.30
CA LEU A 129 -10.77 7.72 -0.26
C LEU A 129 -9.57 6.94 -0.80
N ASN A 130 -9.77 5.96 -1.70
CA ASN A 130 -8.66 5.25 -2.32
C ASN A 130 -7.78 6.18 -3.17
N LEU A 131 -8.37 7.12 -3.92
CA LEU A 131 -7.60 8.12 -4.66
C LEU A 131 -6.77 9.01 -3.71
N LEU A 132 -7.37 9.47 -2.62
CA LEU A 132 -6.67 10.25 -1.60
C LEU A 132 -5.52 9.45 -0.98
N ALA A 133 -5.74 8.18 -0.66
CA ALA A 133 -4.72 7.29 -0.13
C ALA A 133 -3.55 7.13 -1.12
N SER A 134 -3.82 6.86 -2.39
CA SER A 134 -2.77 6.74 -3.42
C SER A 134 -1.94 8.02 -3.57
N ILE A 135 -2.58 9.20 -3.56
CA ILE A 135 -1.87 10.49 -3.60
C ILE A 135 -1.02 10.69 -2.35
N SER A 136 -1.56 10.35 -1.17
CA SER A 136 -0.86 10.52 0.10
C SER A 136 0.36 9.60 0.29
N ARG A 137 0.55 8.57 -0.55
CA ARG A 137 1.76 7.72 -0.52
C ARG A 137 2.98 8.34 -1.16
N VAL A 138 2.77 9.30 -2.07
CA VAL A 138 3.84 9.88 -2.87
C VAL A 138 5.00 10.42 -2.00
N PRO A 139 4.76 11.15 -0.88
CA PRO A 139 5.84 11.66 -0.04
C PRO A 139 6.70 10.56 0.58
N PHE A 140 6.10 9.46 1.03
CA PHE A 140 6.86 8.33 1.59
C PHE A 140 7.73 7.69 0.51
N GLN A 141 7.13 7.41 -0.65
CA GLN A 141 7.83 6.80 -1.77
C GLN A 141 9.02 7.66 -2.23
N MET A 142 8.88 8.99 -2.22
CA MET A 142 9.94 9.93 -2.63
C MET A 142 11.09 9.98 -1.63
N ALA A 143 10.78 9.89 -0.33
CA ALA A 143 11.77 9.98 0.73
C ALA A 143 12.57 8.68 0.89
N THR A 144 11.97 7.54 0.59
CA THR A 144 12.64 6.25 0.61
C THR A 144 13.24 5.97 -0.77
N HIS A 145 14.47 5.45 -0.86
CA HIS A 145 15.16 5.09 -2.12
C HIS A 145 14.40 4.08 -3.03
N PHE A 146 13.16 3.74 -2.72
CA PHE A 146 12.32 2.86 -3.51
C PHE A 146 12.06 3.35 -4.95
N PHE A 147 12.39 4.60 -5.33
CA PHE A 147 12.43 5.03 -6.74
C PHE A 147 13.52 4.36 -7.58
N GLU A 148 14.51 3.73 -6.96
CA GLU A 148 15.52 2.91 -7.67
C GLU A 148 14.87 1.67 -8.31
N HIS A 149 13.71 1.23 -7.81
CA HIS A 149 12.92 0.17 -8.42
C HIS A 149 11.85 0.77 -9.35
N TRP A 150 12.08 0.68 -10.66
CA TRP A 150 11.18 1.23 -11.69
C TRP A 150 9.71 0.80 -11.55
N LEU A 151 9.46 -0.40 -11.01
CA LEU A 151 8.12 -0.98 -10.90
C LEU A 151 7.26 -0.27 -9.85
N THR A 152 7.84 0.14 -8.71
CA THR A 152 7.11 0.84 -7.63
C THR A 152 6.79 2.28 -8.03
N ALA A 153 7.72 2.93 -8.73
CA ALA A 153 7.54 4.24 -9.33
C ALA A 153 6.44 4.23 -10.41
N PHE A 154 6.47 3.22 -11.28
CA PHE A 154 5.43 3.02 -12.28
C PHE A 154 4.06 2.77 -11.63
N GLU A 155 4.01 1.92 -10.59
CA GLU A 155 2.74 1.56 -9.97
C GLU A 155 2.06 2.76 -9.29
N ILE A 156 2.79 3.58 -8.52
CA ILE A 156 2.14 4.71 -7.85
C ILE A 156 1.56 5.71 -8.85
N VAL A 157 2.28 5.96 -9.96
CA VAL A 157 1.79 6.81 -11.05
C VAL A 157 0.57 6.17 -11.72
N ALA A 158 0.65 4.89 -12.07
CA ALA A 158 -0.45 4.17 -12.70
C ALA A 158 -1.70 4.12 -11.80
N SER A 159 -1.53 3.87 -10.50
CA SER A 159 -2.62 3.85 -9.51
C SER A 159 -3.28 5.22 -9.36
N VAL A 160 -2.51 6.31 -9.22
CA VAL A 160 -3.06 7.68 -9.15
C VAL A 160 -3.79 8.06 -10.44
N CYS A 161 -3.20 7.78 -11.61
CA CYS A 161 -3.81 8.09 -12.90
C CYS A 161 -5.09 7.28 -13.15
N THR A 162 -5.08 5.97 -12.85
CA THR A 162 -6.24 5.10 -13.08
C THR A 162 -7.39 5.42 -12.14
N LEU A 163 -7.14 5.60 -10.83
CA LEU A 163 -8.16 6.03 -9.87
C LEU A 163 -8.68 7.44 -10.19
N GLY A 164 -7.79 8.37 -10.54
CA GLY A 164 -8.19 9.73 -10.92
C GLY A 164 -9.09 9.75 -12.15
N THR A 165 -8.74 8.96 -13.17
CA THR A 165 -9.56 8.81 -14.39
C THR A 165 -10.89 8.15 -14.07
N LEU A 166 -10.92 7.11 -13.25
CA LEU A 166 -12.15 6.43 -12.83
C LEU A 166 -13.09 7.40 -12.11
N VAL A 167 -12.59 8.14 -11.11
CA VAL A 167 -13.36 9.15 -10.38
C VAL A 167 -13.86 10.26 -11.31
N ALA A 168 -13.04 10.70 -12.27
CA ALA A 168 -13.45 11.71 -13.25
C ALA A 168 -14.56 11.20 -14.17
N VAL A 169 -14.40 10.01 -14.77
CA VAL A 169 -15.41 9.39 -15.65
C VAL A 169 -16.72 9.20 -14.91
N LEU A 170 -16.65 8.72 -13.68
CA LEU A 170 -17.81 8.54 -12.82
C LEU A 170 -18.52 9.86 -12.55
N ASN A 171 -17.81 10.91 -12.12
CA ASN A 171 -18.41 12.24 -11.88
C ASN A 171 -19.07 12.80 -13.14
N LEU A 172 -18.46 12.60 -14.31
CA LEU A 172 -19.03 13.05 -15.58
C LEU A 172 -20.31 12.28 -15.94
N ARG A 173 -20.35 10.95 -15.72
CA ARG A 173 -21.56 10.14 -15.93
C ARG A 173 -22.67 10.49 -14.96
N LEU A 174 -22.34 10.70 -13.69
CA LEU A 174 -23.29 11.14 -12.67
C LEU A 174 -24.01 12.42 -13.10
N ARG A 175 -23.25 13.43 -13.56
CA ARG A 175 -23.80 14.70 -14.05
C ARG A 175 -24.69 14.54 -15.29
N ARG A 176 -24.44 13.53 -16.14
CA ARG A 176 -25.21 13.29 -17.36
C ARG A 176 -26.48 12.48 -17.12
N ASP A 177 -26.42 11.43 -16.32
CA ASP A 177 -27.46 10.38 -16.29
C ASP A 177 -28.38 10.45 -15.06
N VAL A 178 -27.90 10.95 -13.91
CA VAL A 178 -28.63 10.86 -12.62
C VAL A 178 -28.80 12.22 -11.93
N GLY A 179 -27.87 13.16 -12.13
CA GLY A 179 -27.92 14.50 -11.56
C GLY A 179 -27.47 14.59 -10.10
N GLU A 180 -27.80 13.60 -9.26
CA GLU A 180 -27.45 13.58 -7.83
C GLU A 180 -26.70 12.31 -7.42
N ARG A 181 -25.79 12.44 -6.45
CA ARG A 181 -25.04 11.30 -5.87
C ARG A 181 -25.98 10.40 -5.06
N PRO A 182 -25.84 9.07 -5.14
CA PRO A 182 -26.49 8.17 -4.21
C PRO A 182 -26.16 8.55 -2.76
N ASN A 183 -27.16 8.53 -1.88
CA ASN A 183 -26.98 8.89 -0.48
C ASN A 183 -26.24 7.77 0.28
N GLU A 184 -24.91 7.80 0.25
CA GLU A 184 -24.05 6.90 1.02
C GLU A 184 -23.88 7.43 2.45
N ARG A 185 -24.45 6.71 3.45
CA ARG A 185 -24.30 7.04 4.87
C ARG A 185 -22.91 6.63 5.40
N PHE A 186 -21.89 7.42 5.06
CA PHE A 186 -20.54 7.27 5.58
C PHE A 186 -19.99 8.62 6.06
N ALA A 187 -19.58 8.69 7.33
CA ALA A 187 -19.06 9.89 7.95
C ALA A 187 -17.60 10.16 7.54
N THR A 188 -17.39 10.48 6.25
CA THR A 188 -16.05 10.64 5.65
C THR A 188 -15.18 11.63 6.43
N GLY A 189 -15.74 12.74 6.89
CA GLY A 189 -14.99 13.75 7.66
C GLY A 189 -14.45 13.21 8.99
N ALA A 190 -15.30 12.51 9.77
CA ALA A 190 -14.89 11.89 11.02
C ALA A 190 -13.84 10.78 10.80
N ALA A 191 -14.02 9.97 9.75
CA ALA A 191 -13.06 8.94 9.37
C ALA A 191 -11.69 9.55 9.01
N LEU A 192 -11.66 10.58 8.16
CA LEU A 192 -10.42 11.27 7.78
C LEU A 192 -9.73 11.94 8.97
N ALA A 193 -10.50 12.55 9.89
CA ALA A 193 -9.95 13.12 11.11
C ALA A 193 -9.28 12.04 11.98
N ALA A 194 -9.92 10.89 12.16
CA ALA A 194 -9.34 9.77 12.90
C ALA A 194 -8.08 9.22 12.22
N CYS A 195 -8.10 9.04 10.89
CA CYS A 195 -6.93 8.62 10.11
C CYS A 195 -5.77 9.62 10.24
N LEU A 196 -6.06 10.92 10.20
CA LEU A 196 -5.06 11.98 10.32
C LEU A 196 -4.42 11.98 11.71
N VAL A 197 -5.23 11.89 12.77
CA VAL A 197 -4.72 11.81 14.16
C VAL A 197 -3.81 10.59 14.32
N GLY A 198 -4.27 9.40 13.89
CA GLY A 198 -3.46 8.18 13.95
C GLY A 198 -2.15 8.31 13.16
N ALA A 199 -2.21 8.90 11.97
CA ALA A 199 -1.04 9.12 11.12
C ALA A 199 -0.02 10.09 11.74
N CYS A 200 -0.49 11.17 12.36
CA CYS A 200 0.37 12.11 13.09
C CYS A 200 1.06 11.43 14.27
N LEU A 201 0.33 10.61 15.05
CA LEU A 201 0.91 9.86 16.16
C LEU A 201 1.99 8.87 15.69
N PHE A 202 1.71 8.13 14.60
CA PHE A 202 2.68 7.21 14.01
C PHE A 202 3.91 7.95 13.45
N GLY A 203 3.69 9.02 12.68
CA GLY A 203 4.76 9.84 12.13
C GLY A 203 5.64 10.46 13.22
N TRP A 204 5.03 10.91 14.32
CA TRP A 204 5.76 11.40 15.49
C TRP A 204 6.64 10.31 16.11
N SER A 205 6.08 9.10 16.30
CA SER A 205 6.83 7.94 16.79
C SER A 205 8.02 7.57 15.90
N LYS A 206 8.00 7.92 14.61
CA LYS A 206 9.04 7.62 13.62
C LYS A 206 9.88 8.83 13.22
N SER A 207 9.66 10.00 13.82
CA SER A 207 10.30 11.26 13.40
C SER A 207 11.84 11.20 13.44
N ARG A 208 12.44 10.35 14.27
CA ARG A 208 13.90 10.16 14.36
C ARG A 208 14.51 9.23 13.30
N GLN A 209 13.70 8.46 12.54
CA GLN A 209 14.15 7.38 11.65
C GLN A 209 14.09 7.73 10.15
N GLY A 210 13.77 8.99 9.80
CA GLY A 210 13.61 9.43 8.40
C GLY A 210 12.58 10.53 8.22
N GLY A 211 12.35 11.34 9.25
CA GLY A 211 11.45 12.48 9.22
C GLY A 211 9.99 12.14 9.47
N PHE A 212 9.29 13.09 10.07
CA PHE A 212 7.86 12.99 10.39
C PHE A 212 6.98 12.80 9.15
N VAL A 213 7.18 13.63 8.11
CA VAL A 213 6.28 13.72 6.96
C VAL A 213 6.19 12.41 6.17
N PRO A 214 7.27 11.75 5.75
CA PRO A 214 7.19 10.48 5.02
C PRO A 214 6.40 9.41 5.77
N HIS A 215 6.71 9.22 7.06
CA HIS A 215 6.07 8.19 7.88
C HIS A 215 4.61 8.51 8.19
N ALA A 216 4.28 9.77 8.46
CA ALA A 216 2.89 10.21 8.62
C ALA A 216 2.09 10.01 7.33
N SER A 217 2.66 10.37 6.17
CA SER A 217 2.05 10.17 4.86
C SER A 217 1.78 8.69 4.56
N LEU A 218 2.74 7.80 4.85
CA LEU A 218 2.55 6.35 4.72
C LEU A 218 1.39 5.85 5.60
N ALA A 219 1.42 6.16 6.89
CA ALA A 219 0.39 5.71 7.82
C ALA A 219 -0.99 6.26 7.46
N PHE A 220 -1.06 7.54 7.09
CA PHE A 220 -2.28 8.16 6.60
C PHE A 220 -2.86 7.41 5.41
N SER A 221 -2.02 7.06 4.42
CA SER A 221 -2.48 6.32 3.25
C SER A 221 -3.10 4.97 3.63
N VAL A 222 -2.46 4.22 4.53
CA VAL A 222 -2.91 2.89 4.94
C VAL A 222 -4.19 2.98 5.77
N PHE A 223 -4.31 3.97 6.67
CA PHE A 223 -5.53 4.18 7.45
C PHE A 223 -6.70 4.65 6.59
N VAL A 224 -6.46 5.52 5.59
CA VAL A 224 -7.50 5.98 4.67
C VAL A 224 -8.00 4.85 3.77
N GLU A 225 -7.12 3.95 3.31
CA GLU A 225 -7.58 2.75 2.60
C GLU A 225 -8.48 1.86 3.47
N ALA A 226 -8.17 1.73 4.77
CA ALA A 226 -8.98 0.93 5.68
C ALA A 226 -10.38 1.55 5.83
N ALA A 227 -10.43 2.87 5.96
CA ALA A 227 -11.69 3.63 5.96
C ALA A 227 -12.46 3.49 4.63
N ALA A 228 -11.74 3.43 3.49
CA ALA A 228 -12.35 3.20 2.19
C ALA A 228 -13.05 1.83 2.12
N MET A 229 -12.43 0.78 2.67
CA MET A 229 -13.05 -0.55 2.75
C MET A 229 -14.26 -0.58 3.68
N LEU A 230 -14.25 0.21 4.76
CA LEU A 230 -15.43 0.34 5.63
C LEU A 230 -16.60 1.01 4.90
N ALA A 231 -16.33 2.05 4.11
CA ALA A 231 -17.35 2.67 3.24
C ALA A 231 -17.88 1.67 2.20
N GLN A 232 -16.98 0.89 1.59
CA GLN A 232 -17.33 -0.15 0.62
C GLN A 232 -18.18 -1.27 1.23
N ARG A 233 -17.87 -1.70 2.46
CA ARG A 233 -18.63 -2.74 3.18
C ARG A 233 -20.06 -2.32 3.45
N ARG A 234 -20.27 -1.09 3.94
CA ARG A 234 -21.63 -0.55 4.17
C ARG A 234 -22.45 -0.47 2.89
N HIS A 235 -21.80 -0.24 1.75
CA HIS A 235 -22.45 -0.26 0.45
C HIS A 235 -22.89 -1.69 0.07
N PHE A 236 -22.09 -2.72 0.37
CA PHE A 236 -22.48 -4.12 0.11
C PHE A 236 -23.73 -4.55 0.87
N GLU A 237 -23.93 -4.08 2.10
CA GLU A 237 -25.12 -4.39 2.91
C GLU A 237 -26.41 -3.94 2.21
N GLN A 238 -26.33 -2.95 1.32
CA GLN A 238 -27.48 -2.40 0.59
C GLN A 238 -27.69 -3.06 -0.79
N LEU A 239 -26.71 -3.83 -1.27
CA LEU A 239 -26.72 -4.40 -2.62
C LEU A 239 -27.20 -5.85 -2.62
N LYS A 240 -28.13 -6.16 -3.53
CA LYS A 240 -28.62 -7.54 -3.74
C LYS A 240 -27.76 -8.32 -4.75
N ARG A 241 -27.24 -7.63 -5.77
CA ARG A 241 -26.48 -8.21 -6.89
C ARG A 241 -25.34 -7.29 -7.25
N MET A 242 -24.19 -7.87 -7.55
CA MET A 242 -23.00 -7.18 -8.02
C MET A 242 -22.62 -7.68 -9.42
N PRO A 243 -22.32 -6.77 -10.36
CA PRO A 243 -21.81 -7.14 -11.68
C PRO A 243 -20.51 -7.94 -11.61
N ALA A 244 -20.35 -8.89 -12.52
CA ALA A 244 -19.15 -9.72 -12.62
C ALA A 244 -17.85 -8.90 -12.55
N MET A 245 -17.66 -7.87 -13.38
CA MET A 245 -16.42 -7.09 -13.42
C MET A 245 -16.06 -6.43 -12.08
N ALA A 246 -17.04 -5.85 -11.39
CA ALA A 246 -16.84 -5.26 -10.08
C ALA A 246 -16.44 -6.31 -9.04
N SER A 247 -17.02 -7.52 -9.11
CA SER A 247 -16.66 -8.62 -8.20
C SER A 247 -15.23 -9.14 -8.44
N HIS A 248 -14.78 -9.25 -9.69
CA HIS A 248 -13.40 -9.65 -10.00
C HIS A 248 -12.40 -8.58 -9.55
N ALA A 249 -12.73 -7.30 -9.70
CA ALA A 249 -11.88 -6.22 -9.21
C ALA A 249 -11.71 -6.27 -7.69
N LEU A 250 -12.80 -6.42 -6.94
CA LEU A 250 -12.75 -6.55 -5.48
C LEU A 250 -12.02 -7.83 -5.04
N ALA A 251 -12.11 -8.92 -5.81
CA ALA A 251 -11.34 -10.14 -5.56
C ALA A 251 -9.83 -9.91 -5.80
N ALA A 252 -9.45 -9.18 -6.85
CA ALA A 252 -8.06 -8.79 -7.09
C ALA A 252 -7.52 -7.85 -5.99
N LEU A 253 -8.37 -6.93 -5.50
CA LEU A 253 -8.03 -6.09 -4.34
C LEU A 253 -7.82 -6.94 -3.08
N ALA A 254 -8.68 -7.92 -2.82
CA ALA A 254 -8.51 -8.84 -1.68
C ALA A 254 -7.22 -9.67 -1.80
N LEU A 255 -6.88 -10.14 -3.01
CA LEU A 255 -5.61 -10.83 -3.28
C LEU A 255 -4.40 -9.93 -2.98
N SER A 256 -4.44 -8.67 -3.42
CA SER A 256 -3.41 -7.68 -3.09
C SER A 256 -3.17 -7.57 -1.58
N ARG A 257 -4.25 -7.43 -0.79
CA ARG A 257 -4.14 -7.33 0.68
C ARG A 257 -3.65 -8.62 1.32
N ALA A 258 -4.09 -9.77 0.84
CA ALA A 258 -3.60 -11.06 1.32
C ALA A 258 -2.09 -11.24 1.09
N LEU A 259 -1.59 -10.90 -0.11
CA LEU A 259 -0.16 -10.95 -0.43
C LEU A 259 0.66 -10.02 0.46
N ARG A 260 0.13 -8.82 0.72
CA ARG A 260 0.75 -7.84 1.61
C ARG A 260 0.77 -8.32 3.07
N LEU A 261 -0.27 -8.98 3.54
CA LEU A 261 -0.30 -9.60 4.87
C LEU A 261 0.71 -10.74 4.99
N VAL A 262 0.88 -11.56 3.95
CA VAL A 262 1.92 -12.61 3.91
C VAL A 262 3.32 -11.98 3.95
N MET A 263 3.56 -10.91 3.19
CA MET A 263 4.81 -10.14 3.26
C MET A 263 5.09 -9.64 4.68
N TRP A 264 4.10 -9.05 5.36
CA TRP A 264 4.22 -8.64 6.76
C TRP A 264 4.52 -9.81 7.70
N GLY A 265 3.90 -10.97 7.47
CA GLY A 265 4.19 -12.19 8.23
C GLY A 265 5.63 -12.66 8.08
N LEU A 266 6.20 -12.57 6.87
CA LEU A 266 7.61 -12.89 6.63
C LEU A 266 8.56 -11.85 7.25
N MET A 267 8.22 -10.56 7.20
CA MET A 267 9.00 -9.54 7.89
C MET A 267 8.97 -9.71 9.41
N ALA A 268 7.81 -10.03 9.97
CA ALA A 268 7.64 -10.35 11.38
C ALA A 268 8.48 -11.58 11.76
N TRP A 269 8.46 -12.64 10.94
CA TRP A 269 9.31 -13.82 11.13
C TRP A 269 10.80 -13.47 11.10
N ALA A 270 11.20 -12.54 10.23
CA ALA A 270 12.57 -12.03 10.19
C ALA A 270 12.91 -11.13 11.39
N GLY A 271 11.95 -10.78 12.25
CA GLY A 271 12.12 -9.96 13.45
C GLY A 271 11.83 -8.48 13.26
N GLU A 272 11.26 -8.08 12.11
CA GLU A 272 10.86 -6.71 11.81
C GLU A 272 9.35 -6.54 11.98
N TYR A 273 8.96 -5.65 12.90
CA TYR A 273 7.55 -5.48 13.27
C TYR A 273 7.15 -4.00 13.20
N GLU A 274 6.17 -3.70 12.35
CA GLU A 274 5.49 -2.41 12.31
C GLU A 274 4.01 -2.61 12.65
N VAL A 275 3.73 -2.82 13.93
CA VAL A 275 2.43 -3.31 14.44
C VAL A 275 1.25 -2.48 13.93
N ALA A 276 1.38 -1.14 13.88
CA ALA A 276 0.31 -0.28 13.41
C ALA A 276 -0.08 -0.53 11.94
N LEU A 277 0.92 -0.72 11.07
CA LEU A 277 0.71 -0.99 9.64
C LEU A 277 0.19 -2.42 9.43
N MET A 278 0.74 -3.37 10.18
CA MET A 278 0.31 -4.78 10.15
C MET A 278 -1.15 -4.93 10.56
N LEU A 279 -1.56 -4.29 11.66
CA LEU A 279 -2.95 -4.32 12.14
C LEU A 279 -3.91 -3.67 11.14
N ALA A 280 -3.49 -2.60 10.46
CA ALA A 280 -4.31 -1.97 9.44
C ALA A 280 -4.50 -2.89 8.21
N ASP A 281 -3.45 -3.57 7.73
CA ASP A 281 -3.58 -4.54 6.64
C ASP A 281 -4.38 -5.80 7.04
N ALA A 282 -4.24 -6.24 8.30
CA ALA A 282 -5.06 -7.32 8.84
C ALA A 282 -6.55 -6.93 8.89
N LEU A 283 -6.86 -5.69 9.32
CA LEU A 283 -8.21 -5.14 9.31
C LEU A 283 -8.80 -5.10 7.89
N HIS A 284 -8.02 -4.73 6.87
CA HIS A 284 -8.47 -4.79 5.47
C HIS A 284 -8.87 -6.20 5.05
N CYS A 285 -8.04 -7.19 5.36
CA CYS A 285 -8.31 -8.59 5.03
C CYS A 285 -9.57 -9.07 5.74
N ALA A 286 -9.74 -8.73 7.02
CA ALA A 286 -10.93 -9.05 7.79
C ALA A 286 -12.20 -8.43 7.18
N LEU A 287 -12.15 -7.14 6.79
CA LEU A 287 -13.29 -6.44 6.20
C LEU A 287 -13.74 -7.04 4.85
N LEU A 288 -12.83 -7.66 4.10
CA LEU A 288 -13.10 -8.30 2.80
C LEU A 288 -13.39 -9.81 2.89
N SER A 289 -13.18 -10.44 4.05
CA SER A 289 -13.28 -11.90 4.21
C SER A 289 -14.66 -12.47 3.82
N ASP A 290 -15.73 -11.84 4.30
CA ASP A 290 -17.12 -12.21 3.98
C ASP A 290 -17.41 -12.13 2.47
N PHE A 291 -16.92 -11.06 1.83
CA PHE A 291 -17.02 -10.86 0.39
C PHE A 291 -16.27 -11.96 -0.37
N VAL A 292 -15.04 -12.28 0.03
CA VAL A 292 -14.23 -13.33 -0.63
C VAL A 292 -14.93 -14.69 -0.50
N ALA A 293 -15.48 -15.01 0.66
CA ALA A 293 -16.24 -16.25 0.87
C ALA A 293 -17.48 -16.32 -0.04
N ALA A 294 -18.21 -15.22 -0.19
CA ALA A 294 -19.34 -15.13 -1.12
C ALA A 294 -18.89 -15.28 -2.59
N TYR A 295 -17.82 -14.59 -2.98
CA TYR A 295 -17.23 -14.64 -4.31
C TYR A 295 -16.80 -16.06 -4.69
N MET A 296 -16.07 -16.75 -3.82
CA MET A 296 -15.60 -18.11 -4.06
C MET A 296 -16.77 -19.10 -4.20
N ARG A 297 -17.83 -18.96 -3.40
CA ARG A 297 -19.06 -19.75 -3.54
C ARG A 297 -19.73 -19.52 -4.90
N SER A 298 -19.86 -18.26 -5.32
CA SER A 298 -20.42 -17.90 -6.64
C SER A 298 -19.62 -18.50 -7.79
N ARG A 299 -18.27 -18.46 -7.73
CA ARG A 299 -17.40 -19.06 -8.74
C ARG A 299 -17.54 -20.58 -8.82
N ARG A 300 -17.62 -21.27 -7.69
CA ARG A 300 -17.85 -22.73 -7.64
C ARG A 300 -19.21 -23.12 -8.23
N ALA A 301 -20.22 -22.27 -8.07
CA ALA A 301 -21.55 -22.49 -8.62
C ALA A 301 -21.66 -22.13 -10.13
N GLY A 302 -20.59 -21.64 -10.78
CA GLY A 302 -20.61 -21.26 -12.19
C GLY A 302 -21.43 -20.01 -12.51
N THR A 303 -21.81 -19.23 -11.50
CA THR A 303 -22.61 -18.01 -11.68
C THR A 303 -21.73 -16.86 -12.18
N SER A 304 -22.20 -16.11 -13.19
CA SER A 304 -21.45 -14.97 -13.75
C SER A 304 -21.48 -13.75 -12.81
N ASP A 305 -22.66 -13.41 -12.28
CA ASP A 305 -22.84 -12.32 -11.30
C ASP A 305 -22.85 -12.80 -9.85
N LEU A 306 -22.44 -11.92 -8.95
CA LEU A 306 -22.38 -12.21 -7.52
C LEU A 306 -23.69 -11.79 -6.84
N LEU A 307 -24.38 -12.74 -6.20
CA LEU A 307 -25.54 -12.49 -5.36
C LEU A 307 -25.09 -12.33 -3.89
N LEU A 308 -25.36 -11.16 -3.30
CA LEU A 308 -24.90 -10.81 -1.94
C LEU A 308 -25.98 -11.09 -0.87
N ALA A 309 -27.24 -11.23 -1.27
CA ALA A 309 -28.40 -11.35 -0.38
C ALA A 309 -28.43 -12.61 0.50
N THR A 310 -27.64 -13.64 0.18
CA THR A 310 -27.56 -14.90 0.95
C THR A 310 -26.30 -15.01 1.80
N SER A 311 -25.34 -14.08 1.70
CA SER A 311 -24.03 -14.19 2.36
C SER A 311 -23.83 -13.28 3.57
N PHE A 312 -24.53 -12.15 3.65
CA PHE A 312 -24.41 -11.19 4.75
C PHE A 312 -25.46 -11.37 5.86
N ASN A 313 -26.33 -12.37 5.74
CA ASN A 313 -27.35 -12.65 6.74
C ASN A 313 -26.77 -13.45 7.92
N ALA A 314 -26.67 -12.72 9.05
CA ALA A 314 -26.50 -13.17 10.43
C ALA A 314 -25.10 -13.67 10.86
N ARG A 315 -24.50 -12.89 11.77
CA ARG A 315 -23.32 -13.16 12.64
C ARG A 315 -21.93 -12.92 12.01
N ALA A 316 -21.50 -11.66 12.01
CA ALA A 316 -20.08 -11.31 12.21
C ALA A 316 -19.94 -9.79 12.43
N ILE A 317 -20.17 -9.38 13.67
CA ILE A 317 -19.59 -8.30 14.50
C ILE A 317 -20.63 -7.98 15.57
#